data_AF-A0A847QGK6-F1
#
_entry.id   AF-A0A847QGK6-F1
#
_cell.length_a   1.000
_cell.length_b   1.000
_cell.length_c   1.000
_cell.angle_alpha   90.00
_cell.angle_beta   90.00
_cell.angle_gamma   90.00
#
_symmetry.space_group_name_H-M   'P 1'
#
loop_
_entity.id
_entity.type
_entity.pdbx_description
1 polymer ?
#
loop_
_entity_poly.entity_id
_entity_poly.type
_entity_poly.pdbx_seq_one_letter_code
_entity_poly.pdbx_strand_id
1 'polypeptide(L)'
;MKLQRLSKIMFLCTVIGINGSVLAAPPSDEILQQQESIIQQKEQELAAKRVEAERERQSKRQMTTIHKQKNNLAGFTLPEEQNSFKIEHFYLKADRFAHKFGWINEYLQQFAGQRIGVQGINMLMNKINTEIVDRGYVTTRVYVEEQDLSRGRMFFTLAPGTIANIRFADPGTWGTYGNALPMGKGSLLNIRDIEQGLDQMKYIPSQDVDIKIEPAQEMGQSNLVIHVKRSKPWSLVFTLDDSGTKETGKMQMSTALELDQLLSANDLFYISWNSDAEQAGERKGTRANSIFYSIPFGNDRVSYSHSHNEYRQTVTNAVLPFISSGEFSSDQLSISHLLQRNQTSKTDLEFAILHKKRRSYINGTEIEVQRQDTTAIQTGVSHRQYIGKSV
;
A
#
# COMPACT_ATOMS: atom_id res chain seq x y z
N MET A 1 18.06 14.84 -38.40
CA MET A 1 17.93 13.52 -37.74
C MET A 1 18.68 13.55 -36.41
N LYS A 2 17.98 13.79 -35.30
CA LYS A 2 18.56 13.78 -33.94
C LYS A 2 18.08 12.53 -33.22
N LEU A 3 19.00 11.66 -32.82
CA LEU A 3 18.75 10.49 -31.99
C LEU A 3 18.29 10.93 -30.60
N GLN A 4 17.13 10.43 -30.18
CA GLN A 4 16.65 10.52 -28.80
C GLN A 4 17.34 9.45 -27.94
N ARG A 5 17.94 9.89 -26.84
CA ARG A 5 18.45 9.00 -25.77
C ARG A 5 17.27 8.50 -24.94
N LEU A 6 17.09 7.18 -24.94
CA LEU A 6 16.23 6.45 -24.00
C LEU A 6 16.89 6.47 -22.61
N SER A 7 16.24 7.13 -21.64
CA SER A 7 16.60 7.04 -20.22
C SER A 7 16.04 5.73 -19.66
N LYS A 8 16.91 4.79 -19.29
CA LYS A 8 16.54 3.59 -18.54
C LYS A 8 16.32 3.98 -17.08
N ILE A 9 15.07 3.87 -16.62
CA ILE A 9 14.72 3.99 -15.20
C ILE A 9 15.06 2.65 -14.53
N MET A 10 16.03 2.68 -13.63
CA MET A 10 16.46 1.54 -12.83
C MET A 10 15.66 1.52 -11.52
N PHE A 11 14.76 0.56 -11.37
CA PHE A 11 14.12 0.26 -10.08
C PHE A 11 15.08 -0.59 -9.24
N LEU A 12 15.64 -0.01 -8.17
CA LEU A 12 16.45 -0.72 -7.19
C LEU A 12 15.56 -1.05 -5.98
N CYS A 13 15.11 -2.30 -5.88
CA CYS A 13 14.54 -2.85 -4.65
C CYS A 13 15.65 -3.63 -3.94
N THR A 14 16.24 -3.03 -2.91
CA THR A 14 17.25 -3.70 -2.08
C THR A 14 16.53 -4.39 -0.93
N VAL A 15 16.35 -5.71 -1.01
CA VAL A 15 15.94 -6.54 0.13
C VAL A 15 17.22 -7.09 0.76
N ILE A 16 17.61 -6.57 1.93
CA ILE A 16 18.74 -7.09 2.70
C ILE A 16 18.20 -8.13 3.69
N GLY A 17 18.31 -9.41 3.33
CA GLY A 17 18.10 -10.52 4.25
C GLY A 17 19.46 -11.01 4.76
N ILE A 18 19.76 -10.79 6.04
CA ILE A 18 20.93 -11.40 6.70
C ILE A 18 20.46 -12.72 7.31
N ASN A 19 20.75 -13.84 6.65
CA ASN A 19 20.59 -15.17 7.23
C ASN A 19 21.98 -15.72 7.54
N GLY A 20 22.36 -15.74 8.82
CA GLY A 20 23.55 -16.45 9.30
C GLY A 20 23.14 -17.83 9.78
N SER A 21 23.59 -18.88 9.10
CA SER A 21 23.51 -20.26 9.60
C SER A 21 24.93 -20.82 9.67
N VAL A 22 25.38 -21.17 10.87
CA VAL A 22 26.57 -22.02 11.05
C VAL A 22 26.06 -23.45 11.13
N LEU A 23 26.49 -24.31 10.20
CA LEU A 23 26.25 -25.76 10.27
C LEU A 23 27.58 -26.49 10.42
N ALA A 24 27.68 -27.27 11.50
CA ALA A 24 28.60 -28.38 11.61
C ALA A 24 27.96 -29.61 10.96
N ALA A 25 28.69 -30.32 10.09
CA ALA A 25 28.20 -31.47 9.35
C ALA A 25 28.39 -32.81 10.10
N PRO A 26 27.35 -33.64 10.30
CA PRO A 26 27.47 -35.06 10.60
C PRO A 26 27.51 -35.91 9.29
N PRO A 27 27.85 -37.21 9.34
CA PRO A 27 28.12 -38.01 8.15
C PRO A 27 26.89 -38.16 7.24
N SER A 28 27.14 -38.08 5.94
CA SER A 28 26.16 -37.83 4.88
C SER A 28 25.63 -39.10 4.23
N ASP A 29 24.34 -39.38 4.41
CA ASP A 29 23.58 -40.15 3.41
C ASP A 29 23.40 -39.25 2.18
N GLU A 30 24.10 -39.56 1.08
CA GLU A 30 24.07 -38.78 -0.18
C GLU A 30 22.63 -38.56 -0.69
N ILE A 31 21.72 -39.51 -0.44
CA ILE A 31 20.30 -39.43 -0.79
C ILE A 31 19.59 -38.31 -0.01
N LEU A 32 19.87 -38.19 1.28
CA LEU A 32 19.25 -37.18 2.14
C LEU A 32 19.70 -35.76 1.75
N GLN A 33 21.00 -35.61 1.45
CA GLN A 33 21.56 -34.34 0.95
C GLN A 33 21.00 -33.97 -0.42
N GLN A 34 20.90 -34.94 -1.34
CA GLN A 34 20.33 -34.71 -2.66
C GLN A 34 18.86 -34.28 -2.55
N GLN A 35 18.10 -34.87 -1.63
CA GLN A 35 16.72 -34.47 -1.39
C GLN A 35 16.59 -33.09 -0.75
N GLU A 36 17.42 -32.72 0.22
CA GLU A 36 17.44 -31.37 0.79
C GLU A 36 17.66 -30.30 -0.29
N SER A 37 18.54 -30.58 -1.26
CA SER A 37 18.77 -29.68 -2.39
C SER A 37 17.52 -29.49 -3.27
N ILE A 38 16.75 -30.56 -3.51
CA ILE A 38 15.49 -30.52 -4.26
C ILE A 38 14.44 -29.68 -3.50
N ILE A 39 14.34 -29.86 -2.18
CA ILE A 39 13.42 -29.09 -1.33
C ILE A 39 13.75 -27.60 -1.39
N GLN A 40 15.02 -27.23 -1.22
CA GLN A 40 15.46 -25.83 -1.28
C GLN A 40 15.17 -25.20 -2.64
N GLN A 41 15.42 -25.92 -3.73
CA GLN A 41 15.13 -25.45 -5.08
C GLN A 41 13.62 -25.21 -5.27
N LYS A 42 12.77 -26.09 -4.76
CA LYS A 42 11.31 -25.95 -4.85
C LYS A 42 10.79 -24.80 -3.99
N GLU A 43 11.36 -24.57 -2.81
CA GLU A 43 11.01 -23.42 -1.97
C GLU A 43 11.35 -22.09 -2.66
N GLN A 44 12.52 -22.01 -3.31
CA GLN A 44 12.90 -20.82 -4.07
C GLN A 44 11.98 -20.57 -5.27
N GLU A 45 11.58 -21.63 -5.98
CA GLU A 45 10.63 -21.53 -7.10
C GLU A 45 9.26 -21.02 -6.64
N LEU A 46 8.71 -21.58 -5.56
CA LEU A 46 7.43 -21.16 -4.98
C LEU A 46 7.49 -19.73 -4.43
N ALA A 47 8.59 -19.35 -3.78
CA ALA A 47 8.80 -17.99 -3.30
C ALA A 47 8.91 -16.99 -4.45
N ALA A 48 9.63 -17.33 -5.52
CA ALA A 48 9.76 -16.49 -6.71
C ALA A 48 8.39 -16.27 -7.39
N LYS A 49 7.59 -17.33 -7.58
CA LYS A 49 6.23 -17.21 -8.16
C LYS A 49 5.30 -16.34 -7.32
N ARG A 50 5.39 -16.40 -5.99
CA ARG A 50 4.62 -15.50 -5.10
C ARG A 50 5.04 -14.04 -5.26
N VAL A 51 6.34 -13.78 -5.24
CA VAL A 51 6.89 -12.43 -5.40
C VAL A 51 6.52 -11.85 -6.76
N GLU A 52 6.56 -12.66 -7.82
CA GLU A 52 6.14 -12.26 -9.18
C GLU A 52 4.65 -11.87 -9.20
N ALA A 53 3.77 -12.74 -8.67
CA ALA A 53 2.32 -12.48 -8.63
C ALA A 53 1.96 -11.24 -7.80
N GLU A 54 2.60 -11.04 -6.64
CA GLU A 54 2.43 -9.82 -5.85
C GLU A 54 2.97 -8.59 -6.57
N ARG A 55 4.13 -8.70 -7.24
CA ARG A 55 4.76 -7.61 -7.97
C ARG A 55 3.96 -7.21 -9.20
N GLU A 56 3.37 -8.14 -9.94
CA GLU A 56 2.44 -7.83 -11.03
C GLU A 56 1.19 -7.12 -10.52
N ARG A 57 0.64 -7.57 -9.39
CA ARG A 57 -0.50 -6.92 -8.72
C ARG A 57 -0.13 -5.52 -8.21
N GLN A 58 1.09 -5.32 -7.70
CA GLN A 58 1.56 -4.03 -7.18
C GLN A 58 2.05 -3.06 -8.28
N SER A 59 2.58 -3.56 -9.39
CA SER A 59 3.12 -2.76 -10.50
C SER A 59 2.03 -2.21 -11.43
N LYS A 60 0.90 -2.93 -11.57
CA LYS A 60 -0.31 -2.40 -12.20
C LYS A 60 -0.99 -1.29 -11.39
N ARG A 61 -0.59 -1.08 -10.13
CA ARG A 61 -1.20 -0.09 -9.21
C ARG A 61 -0.42 1.23 -9.23
N GLN A 62 -0.93 2.17 -10.02
CA GLN A 62 -0.54 3.58 -9.90
C GLN A 62 -1.10 4.12 -8.58
N MET A 63 -0.27 4.87 -7.83
CA MET A 63 -0.72 5.58 -6.63
C MET A 63 -1.65 6.72 -7.04
N THR A 64 -2.84 6.80 -6.45
CA THR A 64 -3.77 7.89 -6.77
C THR A 64 -3.24 9.20 -6.22
N THR A 65 -2.74 10.07 -7.08
CA THR A 65 -2.14 11.34 -6.65
C THR A 65 -2.94 12.50 -7.20
N ILE A 66 -3.36 13.40 -6.32
CA ILE A 66 -3.94 14.69 -6.71
C ILE A 66 -2.78 15.70 -6.66
N HIS A 67 -2.25 16.01 -7.84
CA HIS A 67 -1.01 16.77 -7.97
C HIS A 67 -1.18 18.22 -7.50
N LYS A 68 -0.25 18.65 -6.63
CA LYS A 68 0.05 20.07 -6.38
C LYS A 68 1.57 20.21 -6.16
N GLN A 69 2.08 21.41 -6.38
CA GLN A 69 3.50 21.72 -6.28
C GLN A 69 3.88 21.99 -4.82
N LYS A 70 4.86 21.25 -4.29
CA LYS A 70 5.37 21.38 -2.91
C LYS A 70 6.13 22.69 -2.73
N ASN A 71 5.75 23.47 -1.71
CA ASN A 71 6.42 24.69 -1.29
C ASN A 71 6.86 24.55 0.16
N ASN A 72 8.17 24.45 0.40
CA ASN A 72 8.68 24.39 1.77
C ASN A 72 8.47 25.73 2.50
N LEU A 73 8.21 25.65 3.81
CA LEU A 73 8.38 26.74 4.78
C LEU A 73 9.88 27.11 4.94
N ALA A 74 10.56 27.46 3.84
CA ALA A 74 11.91 27.99 3.91
C ALA A 74 11.90 29.34 4.65
N GLY A 75 12.94 29.58 5.46
CA GLY A 75 13.16 30.86 6.12
C GLY A 75 13.18 31.99 5.10
N PHE A 76 12.38 33.02 5.34
CA PHE A 76 12.33 34.21 4.50
C PHE A 76 12.38 35.45 5.38
N THR A 77 12.88 36.55 4.81
CA THR A 77 12.93 37.85 5.48
C THR A 77 11.66 38.63 5.19
N LEU A 78 11.06 39.20 6.23
CA LEU A 78 9.92 40.11 6.07
C LEU A 78 10.37 41.41 5.40
N PRO A 79 9.51 42.04 4.58
CA PRO A 79 9.81 43.33 3.98
C PRO A 79 9.92 44.43 5.04
N GLU A 80 10.82 45.39 4.82
CA GLU A 80 10.86 46.60 5.63
C GLU A 80 9.76 47.56 5.19
N GLU A 81 8.86 47.89 6.11
CA GLU A 81 7.69 48.73 5.86
C GLU A 81 7.71 49.96 6.77
N GLN A 82 7.48 51.15 6.17
CA GLN A 82 7.37 52.40 6.93
C GLN A 82 6.22 52.34 7.95
N ASN A 83 5.05 51.84 7.54
CA ASN A 83 3.90 51.63 8.41
C ASN A 83 3.91 50.20 8.93
N SER A 84 4.59 50.00 10.06
CA SER A 84 4.76 48.70 10.69
C SER A 84 4.52 48.75 12.20
N PHE A 85 4.07 47.63 12.77
CA PHE A 85 3.91 47.46 14.21
C PHE A 85 4.89 46.42 14.73
N LYS A 86 5.44 46.63 15.92
CA LYS A 86 6.27 45.62 16.59
C LYS A 86 5.34 44.53 17.13
N ILE A 87 5.44 43.31 16.62
CA ILE A 87 4.61 42.18 17.06
C ILE A 87 5.45 41.29 17.98
N GLU A 88 5.00 41.10 19.22
CA GLU A 88 5.71 40.31 20.22
C GLU A 88 5.12 38.90 20.37
N HIS A 89 3.81 38.75 20.19
CA HIS A 89 3.14 37.48 20.37
C HIS A 89 2.14 37.20 19.23
N PHE A 90 2.16 35.96 18.74
CA PHE A 90 1.24 35.46 17.74
C PHE A 90 0.30 34.41 18.32
N TYR A 91 -0.94 34.41 17.85
CA TYR A 91 -1.98 33.49 18.29
C TYR A 91 -2.81 32.99 17.11
N LEU A 92 -3.01 31.68 17.04
CA LEU A 92 -4.02 31.06 16.20
C LEU A 92 -5.35 30.95 16.95
N LYS A 93 -6.35 31.70 16.51
CA LYS A 93 -7.76 31.58 16.94
C LYS A 93 -8.43 30.48 16.13
N ALA A 94 -8.87 29.42 16.80
CA ALA A 94 -9.55 28.29 16.17
C ALA A 94 -10.56 27.66 17.13
N ASP A 95 -11.84 27.67 16.74
CA ASP A 95 -12.92 27.11 17.58
C ASP A 95 -12.86 25.58 17.63
N ARG A 96 -12.43 24.95 16.54
CA ARG A 96 -12.29 23.49 16.39
C ARG A 96 -11.00 23.18 15.64
N PHE A 97 -10.50 21.96 15.83
CA PHE A 97 -9.32 21.42 15.13
C PHE A 97 -7.98 22.15 15.38
N ALA A 98 -7.91 23.05 16.38
CA ALA A 98 -6.68 23.77 16.74
C ALA A 98 -5.46 22.85 16.91
N HIS A 99 -5.66 21.66 17.49
CA HIS A 99 -4.62 20.64 17.68
C HIS A 99 -3.93 20.19 16.38
N LYS A 100 -4.62 20.22 15.23
CA LYS A 100 -4.02 19.86 13.92
C LYS A 100 -3.17 20.97 13.32
N PHE A 101 -3.30 22.19 13.84
CA PHE A 101 -2.67 23.41 13.31
C PHE A 101 -1.75 24.11 14.32
N GLY A 102 -1.36 23.44 15.41
CA GLY A 102 -0.46 24.00 16.43
C GLY A 102 0.90 24.47 15.87
N TRP A 103 1.38 23.82 14.81
CA TRP A 103 2.59 24.20 14.08
C TRP A 103 2.56 25.65 13.54
N ILE A 104 1.37 26.24 13.35
CA ILE A 104 1.24 27.63 12.88
C ILE A 104 1.76 28.59 13.96
N ASN A 105 1.44 28.34 15.23
CA ASN A 105 1.97 29.15 16.32
C ASN A 105 3.50 29.01 16.39
N GLU A 106 4.03 27.78 16.36
CA GLU A 106 5.48 27.52 16.37
C GLU A 106 6.20 28.22 15.21
N TYR A 107 5.59 28.20 14.02
CA TYR A 107 6.11 28.88 12.84
C TYR A 107 6.13 30.40 13.00
N LEU A 108 5.02 30.98 13.46
CA LEU A 108 4.88 32.43 13.63
C LEU A 108 5.80 33.00 14.71
N GLN A 109 6.12 32.22 15.75
CA GLN A 109 7.01 32.68 16.82
C GLN A 109 8.44 33.01 16.35
N GLN A 110 8.85 32.51 15.19
CA GLN A 110 10.15 32.88 14.58
C GLN A 110 10.20 34.36 14.16
N PHE A 111 9.04 35.01 14.04
CA PHE A 111 8.91 36.41 13.68
C PHE A 111 8.59 37.31 14.88
N ALA A 112 8.58 36.76 16.10
CA ALA A 112 8.34 37.53 17.32
C ALA A 112 9.42 38.60 17.52
N GLY A 113 8.99 39.78 17.95
CA GLY A 113 9.82 40.97 18.14
C GLY A 113 10.09 41.77 16.86
N GLN A 114 9.72 41.27 15.68
CA GLN A 114 9.93 41.98 14.41
C GLN A 114 8.87 43.08 14.19
N ARG A 115 9.22 44.07 13.36
CA ARG A 115 8.26 45.07 12.87
C ARG A 115 7.61 44.56 11.59
N ILE A 116 6.29 44.47 11.59
CA ILE A 116 5.53 43.87 10.49
C ILE A 116 4.45 44.86 10.04
N GLY A 117 4.41 45.15 8.75
CA GLY A 117 3.31 45.89 8.12
C GLY A 117 2.37 44.96 7.35
N VAL A 118 1.52 45.55 6.52
CA VAL A 118 0.48 44.82 5.78
C VAL A 118 1.09 43.82 4.79
N GLN A 119 2.21 44.16 4.15
CA GLN A 119 2.87 43.27 3.21
C GLN A 119 3.44 42.04 3.92
N GLY A 120 4.10 42.24 5.07
CA GLY A 120 4.60 41.16 5.91
C GLY A 120 3.49 40.23 6.42
N ILE A 121 2.36 40.81 6.87
CA ILE A 121 1.18 40.05 7.30
C ILE A 121 0.65 39.17 6.16
N ASN A 122 0.47 39.74 4.97
CA ASN A 122 0.00 39.01 3.79
C ASN A 122 0.98 37.90 3.39
N MET A 123 2.28 38.15 3.50
CA MET A 123 3.31 37.15 3.20
C MET A 123 3.26 35.97 4.18
N LEU A 124 3.13 36.22 5.48
CA LEU A 124 2.95 35.20 6.52
C LEU A 124 1.66 34.40 6.27
N MET A 125 0.53 35.09 6.05
CA MET A 125 -0.76 34.45 5.77
C MET A 125 -0.68 33.54 4.53
N ASN A 126 -0.06 34.00 3.44
CA ASN A 126 0.10 33.22 2.22
C ASN A 126 0.99 31.99 2.43
N LYS A 127 2.04 32.11 3.22
CA LYS A 127 2.94 30.99 3.56
C LYS A 127 2.22 29.94 4.41
N ILE A 128 1.50 30.37 5.43
CA ILE A 128 0.67 29.50 6.27
C ILE A 128 -0.38 28.78 5.41
N ASN A 129 -1.13 29.51 4.58
CA ASN A 129 -2.15 28.92 3.70
C ASN A 129 -1.55 27.95 2.68
N THR A 130 -0.36 28.23 2.16
CA THR A 130 0.35 27.32 1.25
C THR A 130 0.68 26.02 1.95
N GLU A 131 1.27 26.08 3.15
CA GLU A 131 1.61 24.90 3.94
C GLU A 131 0.37 24.10 4.40
N ILE A 132 -0.72 24.78 4.78
CA ILE A 132 -2.01 24.13 5.08
C ILE A 132 -2.45 23.25 3.89
N VAL A 133 -2.33 23.78 2.68
CA VAL A 133 -2.70 23.03 1.48
C VAL A 133 -1.70 21.91 1.17
N ASP A 134 -0.40 22.12 1.38
CA ASP A 134 0.61 21.07 1.16
C ASP A 134 0.44 19.88 2.10
N ARG A 135 -0.04 20.14 3.33
CA ARG A 135 -0.51 19.13 4.30
C ARG A 135 -1.85 18.48 3.93
N GLY A 136 -2.48 18.91 2.84
CA GLY A 136 -3.66 18.30 2.24
C GLY A 136 -4.99 18.97 2.58
N TYR A 137 -5.01 20.03 3.38
CA TYR A 137 -6.25 20.71 3.80
C TYR A 137 -6.69 21.77 2.77
N VAL A 138 -7.12 21.31 1.60
CA VAL A 138 -7.39 22.18 0.43
C VAL A 138 -8.54 23.18 0.63
N THR A 139 -9.49 22.88 1.51
CA THR A 139 -10.65 23.72 1.84
C THR A 139 -10.50 24.50 3.14
N THR A 140 -9.37 24.35 3.84
CA THR A 140 -9.08 25.08 5.08
C THR A 140 -8.23 26.31 4.78
N ARG A 141 -8.52 27.42 5.45
CA ARG A 141 -7.77 28.67 5.31
C ARG A 141 -7.52 29.33 6.65
N VAL A 142 -6.49 30.14 6.69
CA VAL A 142 -6.21 31.11 7.75
C VAL A 142 -6.34 32.50 7.18
N TYR A 143 -6.94 33.39 7.95
CA TYR A 143 -7.13 34.80 7.63
C TYR A 143 -6.89 35.68 8.86
N VAL A 144 -6.88 36.99 8.66
CA VAL A 144 -6.67 37.98 9.71
C VAL A 144 -7.94 38.82 9.82
N GLU A 145 -8.58 38.81 11.00
CA GLU A 145 -9.70 39.69 11.32
C GLU A 145 -9.20 41.10 11.66
N GLU A 146 -10.09 42.09 11.60
CA GLU A 146 -9.80 43.44 12.08
C GLU A 146 -9.42 43.41 13.57
N GLN A 147 -8.27 44.00 13.91
CA GLN A 147 -7.70 43.93 15.25
C GLN A 147 -6.74 45.10 15.52
N ASP A 148 -6.56 45.41 16.81
CA ASP A 148 -5.60 46.41 17.27
C ASP A 148 -4.22 45.78 17.54
N LEU A 149 -3.24 46.16 16.73
CA LEU A 149 -1.85 45.69 16.81
C LEU A 149 -0.98 46.53 17.77
N SER A 150 -1.50 47.61 18.36
CA SER A 150 -0.75 48.51 19.24
C SER A 150 -0.15 47.81 20.47
N ARG A 151 -0.80 46.74 20.92
CA ARG A 151 -0.37 45.90 22.06
C ARG A 151 0.64 44.82 21.69
N GLY A 152 1.14 44.81 20.46
CA GLY A 152 2.11 43.81 19.98
C GLY A 152 1.58 42.37 19.95
N ARG A 153 0.25 42.19 19.88
CA ARG A 153 -0.38 40.86 19.77
C ARG A 153 -1.08 40.75 18.42
N MET A 154 -0.82 39.65 17.72
CA MET A 154 -1.41 39.39 16.41
C MET A 154 -2.15 38.05 16.40
N PHE A 155 -3.39 38.08 15.93
CA PHE A 155 -4.28 36.93 15.81
C PHE A 155 -4.46 36.54 14.35
N PHE A 156 -4.29 35.26 14.08
CA PHE A 156 -4.68 34.59 12.85
C PHE A 156 -5.88 33.70 13.15
N THR A 157 -6.95 33.78 12.36
CA THR A 157 -8.17 32.99 12.55
C THR A 157 -8.21 31.83 11.56
N LEU A 158 -8.48 30.62 12.06
CA LEU A 158 -8.65 29.41 11.26
C LEU A 158 -10.11 29.28 10.79
N ALA A 159 -10.31 29.17 9.48
CA ALA A 159 -11.55 28.72 8.86
C ALA A 159 -11.40 27.24 8.43
N PRO A 160 -11.85 26.27 9.24
CA PRO A 160 -11.74 24.85 8.91
C PRO A 160 -12.71 24.46 7.79
N GLY A 161 -12.20 23.74 6.79
CA GLY A 161 -13.00 23.14 5.74
C GLY A 161 -13.45 21.72 6.14
N THR A 162 -14.74 21.50 6.36
CA THR A 162 -15.27 20.23 6.87
C THR A 162 -16.20 19.51 5.88
N ILE A 163 -16.42 18.22 6.09
CA ILE A 163 -17.26 17.39 5.22
C ILE A 163 -18.72 17.48 5.69
N ALA A 164 -19.61 17.99 4.85
CA ALA A 164 -21.05 18.01 5.11
C ALA A 164 -21.66 16.61 4.93
N ASN A 165 -21.44 16.00 3.77
CA ASN A 165 -21.95 14.68 3.42
C ASN A 165 -21.01 13.95 2.46
N ILE A 166 -21.09 12.62 2.47
CA ILE A 166 -20.42 11.74 1.52
C ILE A 166 -21.53 10.91 0.85
N ARG A 167 -21.54 10.86 -0.49
CA ARG A 167 -22.58 10.14 -1.22
C ARG A 167 -22.06 9.60 -2.55
N PHE A 168 -22.68 8.54 -3.04
CA PHE A 168 -22.54 8.18 -4.45
C PHE A 168 -23.23 9.23 -5.33
N ALA A 169 -22.67 9.45 -6.53
CA ALA A 169 -23.26 10.32 -7.53
C ALA A 169 -24.61 9.79 -8.02
N ASP A 170 -24.68 8.48 -8.23
CA ASP A 170 -25.91 7.75 -8.54
C ASP A 170 -26.46 7.08 -7.26
N PRO A 171 -27.65 7.46 -6.77
CA PRO A 171 -28.30 6.85 -5.60
C PRO A 171 -28.54 5.34 -5.73
N GLY A 172 -28.61 4.79 -6.95
CA GLY A 172 -28.76 3.36 -7.20
C GLY A 172 -27.47 2.55 -7.09
N THR A 173 -26.32 3.20 -6.83
CA THR A 173 -25.03 2.52 -6.71
C THR A 173 -25.02 1.59 -5.49
N TRP A 174 -24.87 0.30 -5.74
CA TRP A 174 -24.76 -0.72 -4.68
C TRP A 174 -23.39 -0.72 -4.00
N GLY A 175 -23.31 -1.35 -2.83
CA GLY A 175 -22.09 -1.43 -2.01
C GLY A 175 -21.85 -0.20 -1.15
N THR A 176 -20.67 -0.10 -0.56
CA THR A 176 -20.33 0.96 0.41
C THR A 176 -18.98 1.61 0.13
N TYR A 177 -18.83 2.86 0.53
CA TYR A 177 -17.55 3.57 0.63
C TYR A 177 -17.01 3.58 2.07
N GLY A 178 -17.83 3.19 3.05
CA GLY A 178 -17.60 3.46 4.47
C GLY A 178 -16.39 2.76 5.06
N ASN A 179 -16.02 1.58 4.53
CA ASN A 179 -14.83 0.88 4.95
C ASN A 179 -13.57 1.30 4.16
N ALA A 180 -13.72 2.03 3.06
CA ALA A 180 -12.57 2.50 2.28
C ALA A 180 -12.09 3.89 2.73
N LEU A 181 -13.01 4.81 3.05
CA LEU A 181 -12.67 6.19 3.40
C LEU A 181 -12.26 6.34 4.88
N PRO A 182 -11.07 6.89 5.19
CA PRO A 182 -10.64 7.14 6.58
C PRO A 182 -11.24 8.43 7.19
N MET A 183 -12.36 8.91 6.64
CA MET A 183 -13.03 10.14 7.08
C MET A 183 -14.55 10.03 6.90
N GLY A 184 -15.29 10.86 7.64
CA GLY A 184 -16.74 10.89 7.58
C GLY A 184 -17.30 12.30 7.68
N LYS A 185 -18.61 12.38 7.84
CA LYS A 185 -19.34 13.64 8.07
C LYS A 185 -18.79 14.37 9.30
N GLY A 186 -18.59 15.67 9.17
CA GLY A 186 -18.07 16.56 10.22
C GLY A 186 -16.55 16.51 10.41
N SER A 187 -15.85 15.60 9.73
CA SER A 187 -14.39 15.57 9.72
C SER A 187 -13.82 16.75 8.93
N LEU A 188 -12.62 17.18 9.30
CA LEU A 188 -11.82 18.11 8.52
C LEU A 188 -11.45 17.46 7.18
N LEU A 189 -11.73 18.12 6.06
CA LEU A 189 -11.46 17.59 4.73
C LEU A 189 -9.95 17.61 4.48
N ASN A 190 -9.38 16.43 4.21
CA ASN A 190 -7.99 16.29 3.78
C ASN A 190 -7.91 15.48 2.49
N ILE A 191 -7.17 15.98 1.50
CA ILE A 191 -7.00 15.33 0.21
C ILE A 191 -6.26 13.98 0.32
N ARG A 192 -5.40 13.79 1.33
CA ARG A 192 -4.69 12.53 1.57
C ARG A 192 -5.64 11.41 1.97
N ASP A 193 -6.66 11.76 2.76
CA ASP A 193 -7.71 10.84 3.16
C ASP A 193 -8.59 10.46 1.95
N ILE A 194 -8.82 11.40 1.02
CA ILE A 194 -9.53 11.14 -0.25
C ILE A 194 -8.69 10.20 -1.14
N GLU A 195 -7.39 10.51 -1.30
CA GLU A 195 -6.46 9.68 -2.06
C GLU A 195 -6.35 8.26 -1.49
N GLN A 196 -6.33 8.12 -0.17
CA GLN A 196 -6.29 6.80 0.48
C GLN A 196 -7.59 6.04 0.25
N GLY A 197 -8.76 6.68 0.38
CA GLY A 197 -10.04 6.05 0.06
C GLY A 197 -10.12 5.62 -1.41
N LEU A 198 -9.64 6.45 -2.33
CA LEU A 198 -9.52 6.10 -3.75
C LEU A 198 -8.61 4.90 -3.96
N ASP A 199 -7.43 4.86 -3.32
CA ASP A 199 -6.51 3.71 -3.38
C ASP A 199 -7.19 2.42 -2.91
N GLN A 200 -7.97 2.47 -1.83
CA GLN A 200 -8.69 1.31 -1.30
C GLN A 200 -9.83 0.86 -2.23
N MET A 201 -10.62 1.80 -2.78
CA MET A 201 -11.72 1.45 -3.68
C MET A 201 -11.23 0.99 -5.06
N LYS A 202 -10.10 1.51 -5.54
CA LYS A 202 -9.43 1.10 -6.78
C LYS A 202 -8.51 -0.13 -6.60
N TYR A 203 -8.42 -0.66 -5.38
CA TYR A 203 -7.78 -1.95 -5.16
C TYR A 203 -8.50 -3.08 -5.91
N ILE A 204 -9.82 -2.90 -6.14
CA ILE A 204 -10.72 -3.84 -6.79
C ILE A 204 -10.62 -3.73 -8.31
N PRO A 205 -10.17 -4.78 -9.03
CA PRO A 205 -9.94 -4.72 -10.47
C PRO A 205 -11.17 -4.33 -11.31
N SER A 206 -12.37 -4.78 -10.93
CA SER A 206 -13.60 -4.50 -11.66
C SER A 206 -14.18 -3.11 -11.40
N GLN A 207 -13.47 -2.22 -10.69
CA GLN A 207 -14.00 -0.94 -10.23
C GLN A 207 -13.04 0.22 -10.51
N ASP A 208 -13.56 1.26 -11.14
CA ASP A 208 -12.90 2.57 -11.24
C ASP A 208 -13.74 3.63 -10.51
N VAL A 209 -13.05 4.48 -9.74
CA VAL A 209 -13.67 5.44 -8.82
C VAL A 209 -13.07 6.83 -8.97
N ASP A 210 -13.90 7.85 -8.91
CA ASP A 210 -13.50 9.25 -8.83
C ASP A 210 -14.27 9.93 -7.70
N ILE A 211 -13.63 10.85 -6.97
CA ILE A 211 -14.27 11.61 -5.89
C ILE A 211 -14.16 13.09 -6.21
N LYS A 212 -15.31 13.77 -6.30
CA LYS A 212 -15.39 15.21 -6.48
C LYS A 212 -15.73 15.90 -5.17
N ILE A 213 -15.07 17.04 -4.97
CA ILE A 213 -15.37 17.95 -3.86
C ILE A 213 -16.32 19.02 -4.39
N GLU A 214 -17.55 19.03 -3.89
CA GLU A 214 -18.58 20.02 -4.24
C GLU A 214 -18.83 20.96 -3.05
N PRO A 215 -19.12 22.25 -3.27
CA PRO A 215 -19.57 23.14 -2.20
C PRO A 215 -20.83 22.60 -1.51
N ALA A 216 -20.91 22.76 -0.19
CA ALA A 216 -22.14 22.50 0.58
C ALA A 216 -22.93 23.81 0.79
N GLN A 217 -24.11 23.70 1.41
CA GLN A 217 -24.96 24.86 1.71
C GLN A 217 -24.33 25.77 2.78
N GLU A 218 -23.72 25.18 3.80
CA GLU A 218 -23.05 25.93 4.87
C GLU A 218 -21.62 26.34 4.45
N MET A 219 -21.25 27.57 4.80
CA MET A 219 -19.90 28.08 4.54
C MET A 219 -18.85 27.22 5.27
N GLY A 220 -17.73 26.95 4.60
CA GLY A 220 -16.67 26.11 5.16
C GLY A 220 -17.00 24.61 5.13
N GLN A 221 -18.10 24.20 4.49
CA GLN A 221 -18.43 22.79 4.29
C GLN A 221 -18.36 22.37 2.82
N SER A 222 -18.08 21.08 2.60
CA SER A 222 -18.05 20.48 1.26
C SER A 222 -18.69 19.10 1.26
N ASN A 223 -19.34 18.75 0.16
CA ASN A 223 -19.84 17.41 -0.11
C ASN A 223 -18.78 16.62 -0.89
N LEU A 224 -18.61 15.34 -0.54
CA LEU A 224 -17.83 14.39 -1.34
C LEU A 224 -18.77 13.54 -2.18
N VAL A 225 -18.62 13.62 -3.50
CA VAL A 225 -19.44 12.91 -4.47
C VAL A 225 -18.61 11.85 -5.17
N ILE A 226 -18.98 10.60 -4.94
CA ILE A 226 -18.25 9.43 -5.41
C ILE A 226 -18.89 8.92 -6.71
N HIS A 227 -18.15 9.00 -7.80
CA HIS A 227 -18.50 8.39 -9.07
C HIS A 227 -17.86 7.00 -9.13
N VAL A 228 -18.68 5.97 -9.34
CA VAL A 228 -18.21 4.59 -9.44
C VAL A 228 -18.60 4.03 -10.81
N LYS A 229 -17.63 3.44 -11.51
CA LYS A 229 -17.86 2.67 -12.73
C LYS A 229 -17.42 1.24 -12.45
N ARG A 230 -18.33 0.29 -12.67
CA ARG A 230 -18.04 -1.14 -12.46
C ARG A 230 -18.14 -1.91 -13.76
N SER A 231 -17.19 -2.84 -13.94
CA SER A 231 -17.28 -3.90 -14.93
C SER A 231 -17.80 -5.19 -14.26
N LYS A 232 -17.64 -6.34 -14.92
CA LYS A 232 -18.08 -7.62 -14.36
C LYS A 232 -17.28 -7.90 -13.07
N PRO A 233 -17.94 -8.20 -11.93
CA PRO A 233 -17.30 -8.35 -10.63
C PRO A 233 -16.66 -9.74 -10.45
N TRP A 234 -16.25 -10.36 -11.55
CA TRP A 234 -15.55 -11.64 -11.54
C TRP A 234 -14.67 -11.76 -12.77
N SER A 235 -13.55 -12.45 -12.61
CA SER A 235 -12.69 -12.83 -13.72
C SER A 235 -12.28 -14.29 -13.60
N LEU A 236 -12.25 -14.99 -14.74
CA LEU A 236 -11.81 -16.38 -14.84
C LEU A 236 -10.65 -16.43 -15.82
N VAL A 237 -9.49 -16.86 -15.34
CA VAL A 237 -8.26 -16.92 -16.10
C VAL A 237 -7.81 -18.37 -16.23
N PHE A 238 -7.59 -18.80 -17.46
CA PHE A 238 -6.93 -20.07 -17.78
C PHE A 238 -5.57 -19.77 -18.38
N THR A 239 -4.53 -20.47 -17.95
CA THR A 239 -3.17 -20.31 -18.46
C THR A 239 -2.56 -21.68 -18.71
N LEU A 240 -1.83 -21.77 -19.81
CA LEU A 240 -0.99 -22.92 -20.15
C LEU A 240 0.38 -22.37 -20.53
N ASP A 241 1.41 -22.72 -19.76
CA ASP A 241 2.77 -22.23 -19.94
C ASP A 241 3.80 -23.33 -19.72
N ASP A 242 5.08 -23.06 -19.98
CA ASP A 242 6.19 -23.98 -19.77
C ASP A 242 7.08 -23.60 -18.56
N SER A 243 6.49 -22.92 -17.56
CA SER A 243 7.19 -22.40 -16.37
C SER A 243 7.58 -23.47 -15.34
N GLY A 244 7.19 -24.73 -15.56
CA GLY A 244 7.55 -25.84 -14.70
C GLY A 244 8.95 -26.40 -15.00
N THR A 245 9.36 -27.39 -14.21
CA THR A 245 10.68 -28.03 -14.36
C THR A 245 10.58 -29.36 -15.10
N LYS A 246 11.64 -29.78 -15.79
CA LYS A 246 11.63 -31.07 -16.53
C LYS A 246 11.32 -32.24 -15.60
N GLU A 247 11.81 -32.13 -14.38
CA GLU A 247 11.76 -33.11 -13.31
C GLU A 247 10.38 -33.23 -12.67
N THR A 248 9.57 -32.17 -12.70
CA THR A 248 8.23 -32.12 -12.08
C THR A 248 7.09 -31.78 -13.04
N GLY A 249 7.37 -31.74 -14.35
CA GLY A 249 6.42 -31.35 -15.41
C GLY A 249 6.71 -29.93 -15.89
N LYS A 250 7.19 -29.78 -17.13
CA LYS A 250 7.56 -28.49 -17.70
C LYS A 250 6.32 -27.68 -18.06
N MET A 251 5.36 -28.33 -18.73
CA MET A 251 4.06 -27.71 -19.04
C MET A 251 3.21 -27.59 -17.78
N GLN A 252 2.71 -26.40 -17.48
CA GLN A 252 1.86 -26.09 -16.33
C GLN A 252 0.53 -25.53 -16.82
N MET A 253 -0.56 -25.99 -16.20
CA MET A 253 -1.91 -25.48 -16.42
C MET A 253 -2.41 -24.82 -15.13
N SER A 254 -2.96 -23.62 -15.26
CA SER A 254 -3.42 -22.80 -14.15
C SER A 254 -4.83 -22.31 -14.43
N THR A 255 -5.70 -22.41 -13.43
CA THR A 255 -7.05 -21.85 -13.45
C THR A 255 -7.23 -20.96 -12.22
N ALA A 256 -7.67 -19.73 -12.42
CA ALA A 256 -7.91 -18.78 -11.33
C ALA A 256 -9.27 -18.10 -11.48
N LEU A 257 -10.04 -18.06 -10.40
CA LEU A 257 -11.28 -17.30 -10.26
C LEU A 257 -11.06 -16.16 -9.28
N GLU A 258 -11.37 -14.95 -9.72
CA GLU A 258 -11.40 -13.75 -8.91
C GLU A 258 -12.85 -13.29 -8.77
N LEU A 259 -13.26 -12.94 -7.55
CA LEU A 259 -14.56 -12.39 -7.23
C LEU A 259 -14.36 -11.06 -6.51
N ASP A 260 -14.89 -10.01 -7.11
CA ASP A 260 -14.77 -8.63 -6.63
C ASP A 260 -16.02 -8.25 -5.84
N GLN A 261 -15.83 -7.57 -4.71
CA GLN A 261 -16.89 -7.07 -3.83
C GLN A 261 -17.86 -8.17 -3.34
N LEU A 262 -17.33 -9.33 -2.93
CA LEU A 262 -18.11 -10.49 -2.47
C LEU A 262 -19.06 -10.11 -1.30
N LEU A 263 -18.60 -9.27 -0.38
CA LEU A 263 -19.40 -8.72 0.74
C LEU A 263 -19.89 -7.30 0.47
N SER A 264 -19.74 -6.79 -0.76
CA SER A 264 -20.04 -5.39 -1.12
C SER A 264 -19.30 -4.35 -0.28
N ALA A 265 -18.14 -4.72 0.26
CA ALA A 265 -17.34 -3.95 1.20
C ALA A 265 -15.92 -3.71 0.67
N ASN A 266 -15.79 -3.36 -0.61
CA ASN A 266 -14.50 -3.14 -1.28
C ASN A 266 -13.51 -4.31 -1.05
N ASP A 267 -14.02 -5.53 -1.04
CA ASP A 267 -13.29 -6.75 -0.73
C ASP A 267 -12.94 -7.56 -1.99
N LEU A 268 -11.81 -8.24 -1.96
CA LEU A 268 -11.28 -9.05 -3.08
C LEU A 268 -11.12 -10.50 -2.62
N PHE A 269 -11.76 -11.42 -3.33
CA PHE A 269 -11.59 -12.86 -3.16
C PHE A 269 -10.94 -13.48 -4.40
N TYR A 270 -10.00 -14.38 -4.17
CA TYR A 270 -9.26 -15.05 -5.23
C TYR A 270 -9.02 -16.52 -4.85
N ILE A 271 -9.26 -17.41 -5.81
CA ILE A 271 -8.94 -18.83 -5.68
C ILE A 271 -8.27 -19.34 -6.96
N SER A 272 -7.25 -20.18 -6.81
CA SER A 272 -6.57 -20.78 -7.95
C SER A 272 -6.17 -22.23 -7.73
N TRP A 273 -6.11 -22.95 -8.85
CA TRP A 273 -5.64 -24.33 -8.97
C TRP A 273 -4.62 -24.38 -10.10
N ASN A 274 -3.47 -24.99 -9.83
CA ASN A 274 -2.40 -25.15 -10.79
C ASN A 274 -1.93 -26.60 -10.76
N SER A 275 -1.66 -27.18 -11.93
CA SER A 275 -1.17 -28.55 -12.05
C SER A 275 -0.23 -28.70 -13.25
N ASP A 276 0.64 -29.72 -13.22
CA ASP A 276 1.36 -30.11 -14.42
C ASP A 276 0.38 -30.59 -15.52
N ALA A 277 0.69 -30.26 -16.76
CA ALA A 277 -0.13 -30.60 -17.93
C ALA A 277 0.46 -31.77 -18.75
N GLU A 278 1.61 -32.32 -18.34
CA GLU A 278 2.31 -33.38 -19.08
C GLU A 278 1.74 -34.79 -18.83
N GLN A 279 0.85 -34.94 -17.84
CA GLN A 279 0.15 -36.19 -17.52
C GLN A 279 1.09 -37.41 -17.46
N ALA A 280 2.31 -37.24 -16.91
CA ALA A 280 3.33 -38.28 -16.86
C ALA A 280 3.05 -39.39 -15.80
N GLY A 281 1.78 -39.59 -15.44
CA GLY A 281 1.31 -40.55 -14.44
C GLY A 281 1.92 -40.32 -13.06
N GLU A 282 2.33 -41.39 -12.39
CA GLU A 282 2.93 -41.34 -11.06
C GLU A 282 4.42 -40.92 -11.05
N ARG A 283 5.02 -40.63 -12.21
CA ARG A 283 6.48 -40.48 -12.33
C ARG A 283 6.99 -39.09 -11.95
N LYS A 284 6.19 -38.06 -12.19
CA LYS A 284 6.50 -36.65 -11.87
C LYS A 284 5.23 -35.79 -11.91
N GLY A 285 5.21 -34.71 -11.15
CA GLY A 285 4.11 -33.75 -11.20
C GLY A 285 4.21 -32.64 -10.16
N THR A 286 3.41 -31.59 -10.36
CA THR A 286 3.19 -30.51 -9.39
C THR A 286 1.72 -30.19 -9.30
N ARG A 287 1.25 -29.88 -8.09
CA ARG A 287 -0.10 -29.36 -7.84
C ARG A 287 -0.02 -28.23 -6.85
N ALA A 288 -0.77 -27.16 -7.07
CA ALA A 288 -0.79 -26.01 -6.19
C ALA A 288 -2.17 -25.39 -6.15
N ASN A 289 -2.73 -25.26 -4.96
CA ASN A 289 -4.00 -24.59 -4.71
C ASN A 289 -3.75 -23.36 -3.85
N SER A 290 -4.47 -22.27 -4.10
CA SER A 290 -4.33 -21.05 -3.32
C SER A 290 -5.66 -20.33 -3.14
N ILE A 291 -5.84 -19.75 -1.96
CA ILE A 291 -6.99 -18.90 -1.60
C ILE A 291 -6.43 -17.59 -1.07
N PHE A 292 -7.07 -16.48 -1.42
CA PHE A 292 -6.75 -15.15 -0.93
C PHE A 292 -8.02 -14.34 -0.70
N TYR A 293 -8.08 -13.62 0.41
CA TYR A 293 -9.15 -12.69 0.72
C TYR A 293 -8.58 -11.39 1.30
N SER A 294 -9.10 -10.23 0.90
CA SER A 294 -8.67 -8.93 1.40
C SER A 294 -9.83 -7.97 1.57
N ILE A 295 -9.82 -7.19 2.66
CA ILE A 295 -10.83 -6.17 2.96
C ILE A 295 -10.17 -4.92 3.60
N PRO A 296 -10.50 -3.69 3.13
CA PRO A 296 -9.95 -2.46 3.68
C PRO A 296 -10.79 -1.87 4.83
N PHE A 297 -10.14 -1.07 5.67
CA PHE A 297 -10.72 -0.27 6.76
C PHE A 297 -9.98 1.08 6.86
N GLY A 298 -10.31 2.03 5.98
CA GLY A 298 -9.68 3.35 5.94
C GLY A 298 -8.18 3.27 5.64
N ASN A 299 -7.38 3.51 6.68
CA ASN A 299 -5.91 3.44 6.58
C ASN A 299 -5.37 2.00 6.66
N ASP A 300 -6.21 1.04 7.04
CA ASP A 300 -5.83 -0.35 7.23
C ASP A 300 -6.35 -1.23 6.08
N ARG A 301 -5.66 -2.35 5.83
CA ARG A 301 -6.15 -3.45 4.99
C ARG A 301 -5.76 -4.77 5.61
N VAL A 302 -6.75 -5.62 5.82
CA VAL A 302 -6.58 -6.98 6.35
C VAL A 302 -6.62 -7.96 5.19
N SER A 303 -5.72 -8.92 5.17
CA SER A 303 -5.68 -9.96 4.15
C SER A 303 -5.37 -11.32 4.76
N TYR A 304 -6.00 -12.35 4.22
CA TYR A 304 -5.72 -13.76 4.54
C TYR A 304 -5.31 -14.48 3.26
N SER A 305 -4.29 -15.32 3.34
CA SER A 305 -3.89 -16.21 2.26
C SER A 305 -3.65 -17.63 2.77
N HIS A 306 -4.08 -18.60 1.97
CA HIS A 306 -3.80 -20.00 2.17
C HIS A 306 -3.22 -20.57 0.88
N SER A 307 -2.25 -21.47 1.00
CA SER A 307 -1.77 -22.24 -0.14
C SER A 307 -1.35 -23.64 0.28
N HIS A 308 -1.57 -24.59 -0.61
CA HIS A 308 -1.17 -25.98 -0.46
C HIS A 308 -0.52 -26.44 -1.77
N ASN A 309 0.70 -26.95 -1.68
CA ASN A 309 1.51 -27.33 -2.82
C ASN A 309 2.03 -28.76 -2.64
N GLU A 310 2.03 -29.51 -3.71
CA GLU A 310 2.51 -30.89 -3.78
C GLU A 310 3.47 -31.02 -4.95
N TYR A 311 4.55 -31.77 -4.75
CA TYR A 311 5.42 -32.17 -5.85
C TYR A 311 5.74 -33.65 -5.77
N ARG A 312 6.03 -34.22 -6.95
CA ARG A 312 6.57 -35.56 -7.10
C ARG A 312 7.63 -35.56 -8.19
N GLN A 313 8.73 -36.24 -7.94
CA GLN A 313 9.85 -36.38 -8.86
C GLN A 313 10.48 -37.77 -8.70
N THR A 314 10.76 -38.44 -9.82
CA THR A 314 11.61 -39.63 -9.83
C THR A 314 13.08 -39.21 -9.96
N VAL A 315 13.89 -39.57 -8.97
CA VAL A 315 15.34 -39.36 -8.98
C VAL A 315 16.01 -40.60 -9.57
N THR A 316 16.52 -40.48 -10.79
CA THR A 316 17.11 -41.60 -11.55
C THR A 316 18.64 -41.66 -11.46
N ASN A 317 19.29 -40.61 -10.94
CA ASN A 317 20.76 -40.48 -10.91
C ASN A 317 21.38 -41.04 -9.62
N ALA A 318 20.58 -41.69 -8.77
CA ALA A 318 21.04 -42.37 -7.56
C ALA A 318 21.34 -43.85 -7.85
N VAL A 319 22.12 -44.49 -6.96
CA VAL A 319 22.47 -45.93 -7.06
C VAL A 319 21.22 -46.80 -7.20
N LEU A 320 20.14 -46.44 -6.51
CA LEU A 320 18.80 -47.00 -6.68
C LEU A 320 17.83 -45.86 -6.99
N PRO A 321 17.08 -45.91 -8.11
CA PRO A 321 16.06 -44.92 -8.39
C PRO A 321 15.01 -44.86 -7.29
N PHE A 322 14.63 -43.65 -6.88
CA PHE A 322 13.61 -43.43 -5.85
C PHE A 322 12.67 -42.27 -6.22
N ILE A 323 11.48 -42.27 -5.64
CA ILE A 323 10.49 -41.20 -5.79
C ILE A 323 10.66 -40.25 -4.61
N SER A 324 11.01 -39.00 -4.90
CA SER A 324 10.96 -37.89 -3.95
C SER A 324 9.62 -37.17 -4.10
N SER A 325 8.95 -36.93 -2.98
CA SER A 325 7.71 -36.14 -2.96
C SER A 325 7.63 -35.31 -1.69
N GLY A 326 6.76 -34.30 -1.72
CA GLY A 326 6.54 -33.47 -0.55
C GLY A 326 5.34 -32.56 -0.68
N GLU A 327 4.90 -32.09 0.48
CA GLU A 327 3.73 -31.28 0.69
C GLU A 327 4.12 -30.02 1.48
N PHE A 328 3.66 -28.87 1.02
CA PHE A 328 3.90 -27.57 1.64
C PHE A 328 2.60 -26.79 1.78
N SER A 329 2.19 -26.52 3.01
CA SER A 329 1.08 -25.63 3.29
C SER A 329 1.55 -24.35 3.96
N SER A 330 0.85 -23.25 3.69
CA SER A 330 1.15 -21.93 4.23
C SER A 330 -0.13 -21.16 4.44
N ASP A 331 -0.36 -20.74 5.67
CA ASP A 331 -1.44 -19.84 6.10
C ASP A 331 -0.83 -18.51 6.54
N GLN A 332 -1.39 -17.40 6.07
CA GLN A 332 -0.90 -16.08 6.43
C GLN A 332 -2.05 -15.12 6.67
N LEU A 333 -2.06 -14.49 7.84
CA LEU A 333 -2.91 -13.35 8.15
C LEU A 333 -2.05 -12.10 8.19
N SER A 334 -2.46 -11.04 7.50
CA SER A 334 -1.68 -9.81 7.36
C SER A 334 -2.53 -8.56 7.54
N ILE A 335 -1.92 -7.52 8.11
CA ILE A 335 -2.47 -6.18 8.24
C ILE A 335 -1.45 -5.20 7.66
N SER A 336 -1.91 -4.31 6.78
CA SER A 336 -1.13 -3.22 6.21
C SER A 336 -1.76 -1.90 6.63
N HIS A 337 -0.98 -1.02 7.28
CA HIS A 337 -1.42 0.27 7.83
C HIS A 337 -0.67 1.43 7.14
N LEU A 338 -1.41 2.41 6.63
CA LEU A 338 -0.83 3.63 6.09
C LEU A 338 -0.24 4.50 7.21
N LEU A 339 1.09 4.58 7.31
CA LEU A 339 1.78 5.45 8.26
C LEU A 339 1.80 6.92 7.80
N GLN A 340 2.13 7.14 6.53
CA GLN A 340 2.28 8.48 5.98
C GLN A 340 2.01 8.49 4.48
N ARG A 341 1.33 9.54 4.02
CA ARG A 341 1.21 9.86 2.59
C ARG A 341 1.43 11.34 2.34
N ASN A 342 2.07 11.66 1.23
CA ASN A 342 2.08 13.00 0.64
C ASN A 342 1.92 12.92 -0.90
N GLN A 343 2.14 14.04 -1.60
CA GLN A 343 1.98 14.13 -3.06
C GLN A 343 2.91 13.19 -3.83
N THR A 344 4.05 12.81 -3.26
CA THR A 344 5.07 12.04 -3.98
C THR A 344 5.51 10.81 -3.24
N SER A 345 4.98 10.54 -2.05
CA SER A 345 5.31 9.33 -1.32
C SER A 345 4.17 8.72 -0.53
N LYS A 346 4.29 7.40 -0.35
CA LYS A 346 3.43 6.56 0.49
C LYS A 346 4.31 5.63 1.30
N THR A 347 4.05 5.56 2.60
CA THR A 347 4.73 4.66 3.53
C THR A 347 3.69 3.84 4.27
N ASP A 348 3.76 2.52 4.12
CA ASP A 348 2.89 1.56 4.76
C ASP A 348 3.71 0.70 5.75
N LEU A 349 3.13 0.39 6.89
CA LEU A 349 3.63 -0.61 7.85
C LEU A 349 2.88 -1.92 7.62
N GLU A 350 3.59 -3.03 7.59
CA GLU A 350 3.02 -4.36 7.39
C GLU A 350 3.34 -5.25 8.59
N PHE A 351 2.33 -5.98 9.05
CA PHE A 351 2.45 -7.00 10.09
C PHE A 351 1.76 -8.27 9.60
N ALA A 352 2.39 -9.43 9.78
CA ALA A 352 1.81 -10.70 9.41
C ALA A 352 2.15 -11.82 10.40
N ILE A 353 1.22 -12.75 10.55
CA ILE A 353 1.43 -14.04 11.21
C ILE A 353 1.35 -15.10 10.12
N LEU A 354 2.39 -15.93 10.04
CA LEU A 354 2.59 -16.95 9.03
C LEU A 354 2.72 -18.31 9.72
N HIS A 355 1.99 -19.30 9.25
CA HIS A 355 2.11 -20.68 9.70
C HIS A 355 2.42 -21.56 8.49
N LYS A 356 3.50 -22.34 8.57
CA LYS A 356 3.99 -23.19 7.48
C LYS A 356 4.12 -24.63 7.96
N LYS A 357 3.61 -25.57 7.15
CA LYS A 357 3.84 -27.00 7.36
C LYS A 357 4.54 -27.59 6.15
N ARG A 358 5.48 -28.48 6.40
CA ARG A 358 6.22 -29.20 5.38
C ARG A 358 6.36 -30.67 5.76
N ARG A 359 6.10 -31.54 4.79
CA ARG A 359 6.38 -32.98 4.88
C ARG A 359 7.08 -33.43 3.61
N SER A 360 8.06 -34.30 3.77
CA SER A 360 8.88 -34.81 2.68
C SER A 360 8.94 -36.32 2.78
N TYR A 361 8.93 -36.99 1.62
CA TYR A 361 8.81 -38.43 1.53
C TYR A 361 9.79 -39.01 0.51
N ILE A 362 10.35 -40.18 0.81
CA ILE A 362 11.04 -41.06 -0.15
C ILE A 362 10.20 -42.32 -0.33
N ASN A 363 9.85 -42.66 -1.58
CA ASN A 363 9.05 -43.85 -1.90
C ASN A 363 7.78 -43.97 -1.03
N GLY A 364 7.15 -42.83 -0.71
CA GLY A 364 5.96 -42.75 0.13
C GLY A 364 6.21 -42.84 1.65
N THR A 365 7.45 -43.08 2.09
CA THR A 365 7.82 -43.07 3.51
C THR A 365 8.23 -41.67 3.94
N GLU A 366 7.63 -41.15 5.00
CA GLU A 366 7.96 -39.81 5.51
C GLU A 366 9.35 -39.76 6.11
N ILE A 367 10.04 -38.65 5.85
CA ILE A 367 11.34 -38.34 6.44
C ILE A 367 11.08 -37.40 7.60
N GLU A 368 10.90 -37.97 8.78
CA GLU A 368 10.51 -37.23 9.98
C GLU A 368 11.50 -36.11 10.34
N VAL A 369 12.79 -36.32 10.08
CA VAL A 369 13.84 -35.31 10.31
C VAL A 369 13.73 -34.07 9.41
N GLN A 370 12.99 -34.14 8.30
CA GLN A 370 12.73 -33.02 7.39
C GLN A 370 11.39 -32.32 7.62
N ARG A 371 10.53 -32.88 8.49
CA ARG A 371 9.22 -32.32 8.85
C ARG A 371 9.39 -30.94 9.46
N GLN A 372 8.58 -29.98 9.00
CA GLN A 372 8.50 -28.66 9.61
C GLN A 372 7.06 -28.30 9.94
N ASP A 373 6.88 -27.67 11.10
CA ASP A 373 5.64 -27.05 11.53
C ASP A 373 6.03 -25.76 12.28
N THR A 374 5.99 -24.64 11.56
CA THR A 374 6.65 -23.39 11.97
C THR A 374 5.66 -22.24 11.93
N THR A 375 5.58 -21.51 13.04
CA THR A 375 4.88 -20.23 13.10
C THR A 375 5.89 -19.10 13.17
N ALA A 376 5.69 -18.07 12.35
CA ALA A 376 6.55 -16.89 12.28
C ALA A 376 5.71 -15.62 12.34
N ILE A 377 6.29 -14.57 12.91
CA ILE A 377 5.78 -13.20 12.85
C ILE A 377 6.67 -12.44 11.88
N GLN A 378 6.06 -11.68 10.98
CA GLN A 378 6.73 -10.82 10.02
C GLN A 378 6.29 -9.38 10.22
N THR A 379 7.25 -8.46 10.14
CA THR A 379 7.02 -7.02 10.12
C THR A 379 7.80 -6.42 8.96
N GLY A 380 7.19 -5.47 8.25
CA GLY A 380 7.79 -4.82 7.10
C GLY A 380 7.40 -3.36 7.01
N VAL A 381 8.22 -2.55 6.33
CA VAL A 381 7.87 -1.17 5.97
C VAL A 381 8.02 -1.05 4.46
N SER A 382 6.94 -0.66 3.79
CA SER A 382 6.92 -0.41 2.36
C SER A 382 6.93 1.09 2.12
N HIS A 383 7.94 1.60 1.42
CA HIS A 383 8.03 3.01 1.05
C HIS A 383 8.08 3.16 -0.46
N ARG A 384 7.19 3.98 -1.00
CA ARG A 384 7.14 4.34 -2.41
C ARG A 384 7.38 5.84 -2.55
N GLN A 385 8.35 6.21 -3.39
CA GLN A 385 8.68 7.60 -3.72
C GLN A 385 8.61 7.80 -5.24
N TYR A 386 7.84 8.79 -5.67
CA TYR A 386 7.77 9.27 -7.03
C TYR A 386 8.78 10.41 -7.21
N ILE A 387 9.66 10.27 -8.20
CA ILE A 387 10.69 11.25 -8.54
C ILE A 387 10.42 11.75 -9.95
N GLY A 388 10.30 13.06 -10.11
CA GLY A 388 9.96 13.71 -11.37
C GLY A 388 8.45 13.93 -11.54
N LYS A 389 8.08 14.62 -12.64
CA LYS A 389 6.67 14.75 -13.04
C LYS A 389 6.25 13.42 -13.67
N SER A 390 5.37 12.67 -13.00
CA SER A 390 4.60 11.65 -13.68
C SER A 390 3.69 12.37 -14.67
N VAL A 391 4.08 12.36 -15.94
CA VAL A 391 3.27 12.89 -17.05
C VAL A 391 2.16 11.93 -17.36
#